data_AF-A0A957V9G2-F1
#
_entry.id   AF-A0A957V9G2-F1
#
_cell.length_a   1.000
_cell.length_b   1.000
_cell.length_c   1.000
_cell.angle_alpha   90.00
_cell.angle_beta   90.00
_cell.angle_gamma   90.00
#
_symmetry.space_group_name_H-M   'P 1'
#
loop_
_entity.id
_entity.type
_entity.pdbx_description
1 polymer ?
#
loop_
_entity_poly.entity_id
_entity_poly.type
_entity_poly.pdbx_seq_one_letter_code
_entity_poly.pdbx_strand_id
1 'polypeptide(L)'
;MPSLRSRLFIFALKHRHWLRFQSKRRTTVDWSTSIPHLREEVERGAGFFGKLPANFTLLPLQIDGFSAEWIIPDHGRKDKVILYFYGGGLVIGSAKAHRGIVAKFVKGSGVGAVVFDYS
;
A
#
# COMPACT_ATOMS: atom_id res chain seq x y z
N MET A 1 -12.64 -12.42 17.34
CA MET A 1 -13.60 -11.29 17.23
C MET A 1 -12.83 -9.98 17.14
N PRO A 2 -13.20 -9.02 16.27
CA PRO A 2 -12.51 -7.73 16.16
C PRO A 2 -12.68 -6.90 17.44
N SER A 3 -11.63 -6.18 17.85
CA SER A 3 -11.68 -5.33 19.03
C SER A 3 -12.61 -4.12 18.85
N LEU A 4 -13.13 -3.56 19.96
CA LEU A 4 -13.94 -2.35 19.94
C LEU A 4 -13.21 -1.18 19.24
N ARG A 5 -11.90 -1.05 19.49
CA ARG A 5 -11.02 -0.07 18.83
C ARG A 5 -10.98 -0.26 17.31
N SER A 6 -10.84 -1.51 16.85
CA SER A 6 -10.85 -1.83 15.42
C SER A 6 -12.20 -1.50 14.76
N ARG A 7 -13.31 -1.81 15.44
CA ARG A 7 -14.66 -1.48 14.95
C ARG A 7 -14.86 0.03 14.82
N LEU A 8 -14.42 0.81 15.81
CA LEU A 8 -14.50 2.27 15.78
C LEU A 8 -13.63 2.86 14.64
N PHE A 9 -12.42 2.33 14.45
CA PHE A 9 -11.54 2.74 13.36
C PHE A 9 -12.15 2.45 11.97
N ILE A 10 -12.68 1.24 11.77
CA ILE A 10 -13.37 0.87 10.53
C ILE A 10 -14.58 1.77 10.28
N PHE A 11 -15.35 2.07 11.33
CA PHE A 11 -16.46 3.02 11.24
C PHE A 11 -15.98 4.39 10.78
N ALA A 12 -14.95 4.96 11.41
CA ALA A 12 -14.39 6.25 11.02
C ALA A 12 -13.92 6.26 9.54
N LEU A 13 -13.21 5.22 9.09
CA LEU A 13 -12.79 5.09 7.69
C LEU A 13 -13.98 5.02 6.72
N LYS A 14 -14.99 4.22 7.04
CA LYS A 14 -16.20 4.05 6.23
C LYS A 14 -17.01 5.35 6.15
N HIS A 15 -16.88 6.22 7.14
CA HIS A 15 -17.59 7.49 7.26
C HIS A 15 -16.73 8.73 7.00
N ARG A 16 -15.50 8.56 6.49
CA ARG A 16 -14.57 9.68 6.18
C ARG A 16 -15.10 10.71 5.18
N HIS A 17 -16.11 10.36 4.39
CA HIS A 17 -16.78 11.27 3.45
C HIS A 17 -17.48 12.44 4.15
N TRP A 18 -17.91 12.27 5.40
CA TRP A 18 -18.43 13.35 6.23
C TRP A 18 -17.40 14.45 6.49
N LEU A 19 -16.12 14.10 6.63
CA LEU A 19 -15.02 15.07 6.78
C LEU A 19 -14.78 15.90 5.50
N ARG A 20 -15.26 15.41 4.35
CA ARG A 20 -15.21 16.12 3.06
C ARG A 20 -16.54 16.80 2.72
N PHE A 21 -17.48 16.90 3.68
CA PHE A 21 -18.83 17.42 3.49
C PHE A 21 -19.59 16.76 2.33
N GLN A 22 -19.27 15.49 2.02
CA GLN A 22 -19.97 14.73 0.99
C GLN A 22 -21.10 13.91 1.62
N SER A 23 -22.28 13.96 1.01
CA SER A 23 -23.47 13.22 1.47
C SER A 23 -23.40 11.73 1.15
N LYS A 24 -22.76 11.37 0.03
CA LYS A 24 -22.58 9.99 -0.40
C LYS A 24 -21.16 9.52 -0.08
N ARG A 25 -21.04 8.25 0.33
CA ARG A 25 -19.76 7.55 0.29
C ARG A 25 -19.29 7.54 -1.17
N ARG A 26 -18.16 8.17 -1.50
CA ARG A 26 -17.54 8.04 -2.83
C ARG A 26 -17.19 6.56 -3.04
N THR A 27 -18.08 5.84 -3.73
CA THR A 27 -18.07 4.37 -3.87
C THR A 27 -18.29 3.90 -5.30
N THR A 28 -18.69 4.78 -6.21
CA THR A 28 -18.90 4.43 -7.60
C THR A 28 -17.74 4.94 -8.43
N VAL A 29 -16.82 4.04 -8.75
CA VAL A 29 -15.95 4.19 -9.92
C VAL A 29 -16.80 3.75 -11.11
N ASP A 30 -17.04 4.65 -12.03
CA ASP A 30 -17.85 4.44 -13.23
C ASP A 30 -17.11 4.98 -14.48
N TRP A 31 -17.77 4.90 -15.64
CA TRP A 31 -17.20 5.35 -16.91
C TRP A 31 -16.87 6.85 -16.97
N SER A 32 -17.45 7.67 -16.10
CA SER A 32 -17.17 9.11 -16.03
C SER A 32 -15.99 9.44 -15.11
N THR A 33 -15.43 8.44 -14.43
CA THR A 33 -14.35 8.65 -13.46
C THR A 33 -13.02 8.87 -14.18
N SER A 34 -12.43 10.05 -13.99
CA SER A 34 -11.08 10.36 -14.47
C SER A 34 -10.04 9.48 -13.77
N ILE A 35 -9.35 8.64 -14.55
CA ILE A 35 -8.30 7.75 -14.05
C ILE A 35 -7.11 8.51 -13.44
N PRO A 36 -6.57 9.58 -14.06
CA PRO A 36 -5.52 10.38 -13.44
C PRO A 36 -5.92 10.94 -12.08
N HIS A 37 -7.15 11.45 -11.97
CA HIS A 37 -7.68 11.96 -10.71
C HIS A 37 -7.82 10.86 -9.65
N LEU A 38 -8.29 9.67 -10.07
CA LEU A 38 -8.42 8.51 -9.19
C LEU A 38 -7.05 8.05 -8.65
N ARG A 39 -6.02 7.99 -9.51
CA ARG A 39 -4.63 7.69 -9.12
C ARG A 39 -4.13 8.69 -8.07
N GLU A 40 -4.29 9.97 -8.34
CA GLU A 40 -3.83 11.03 -7.43
C GLU A 40 -4.53 10.94 -6.06
N GLU A 41 -5.84 10.70 -6.04
CA GLU A 41 -6.58 10.51 -4.78
C GLU A 41 -6.09 9.32 -3.97
N VAL A 42 -5.78 8.19 -4.64
CA VAL A 42 -5.25 6.99 -3.99
C VAL A 42 -3.84 7.24 -3.45
N GLU A 43 -2.98 7.88 -4.23
CA GLU A 43 -1.59 8.20 -3.84
C GLU A 43 -1.52 9.20 -2.68
N ARG A 44 -2.43 10.18 -2.61
CA ARG A 44 -2.54 11.04 -1.41
C ARG A 44 -2.82 10.23 -0.15
N GLY A 45 -3.58 9.14 -0.26
CA GLY A 45 -3.84 8.21 0.84
C GLY A 45 -2.65 7.33 1.23
N ALA A 46 -1.73 7.06 0.28
CA ALA A 46 -0.56 6.23 0.50
C ALA A 46 0.38 6.78 1.59
N GLY A 47 0.40 8.09 1.82
CA GLY A 47 1.20 8.70 2.90
C GLY A 47 0.80 8.23 4.31
N PHE A 48 -0.46 7.85 4.50
CA PHE A 48 -0.97 7.40 5.80
C PHE A 48 -0.70 5.91 6.04
N PHE A 49 -0.84 5.06 5.01
CA PHE A 49 -0.69 3.60 5.12
C PHE A 49 0.68 3.07 4.67
N GLY A 50 1.45 3.87 3.95
CA GLY A 50 2.73 3.49 3.35
C GLY A 50 3.96 3.73 4.24
N LYS A 51 3.77 4.16 5.49
CA LYS A 51 4.89 4.24 6.44
C LYS A 51 5.41 2.84 6.73
N LEU A 52 6.69 2.62 6.45
CA LEU A 52 7.36 1.38 6.76
C LEU A 52 7.53 1.27 8.29
N PRO A 53 7.22 0.13 8.92
CA PRO A 53 7.50 -0.08 10.33
C PRO A 53 9.01 0.02 10.62
N ALA A 54 9.37 0.26 11.88
CA ALA A 54 10.76 0.14 12.32
C ALA A 54 11.31 -1.28 12.06
N ASN A 55 12.63 -1.40 11.93
CA ASN A 55 13.39 -2.65 11.73
C ASN A 55 13.35 -3.23 10.30
N PHE A 56 13.07 -2.36 9.33
CA PHE A 56 13.20 -2.69 7.92
C PHE A 56 14.05 -1.63 7.22
N THR A 57 14.95 -2.10 6.37
CA THR A 57 15.68 -1.24 5.44
C THR A 57 14.92 -1.18 4.12
N LEU A 58 14.65 0.04 3.65
CA LEU A 58 14.07 0.28 2.33
C LEU A 58 15.18 0.71 1.37
N LEU A 59 15.36 0.01 0.26
CA LEU A 59 16.32 0.40 -0.78
C LEU A 59 15.60 0.57 -2.12
N PRO A 60 15.79 1.69 -2.84
CA PRO A 60 15.33 1.81 -4.21
C PRO A 60 16.13 0.85 -5.11
N LEU A 61 15.46 0.32 -6.13
CA LEU A 61 16.04 -0.58 -7.12
C LEU A 61 15.53 -0.17 -8.50
N GLN A 62 16.40 -0.31 -9.50
CA GLN A 62 16.04 -0.17 -10.92
C GLN A 62 16.28 -1.52 -11.61
N ILE A 63 15.27 -2.02 -12.32
CA ILE A 63 15.34 -3.27 -13.09
C ILE A 63 14.82 -2.96 -14.48
N ASP A 64 15.66 -3.06 -15.51
CA ASP A 64 15.28 -2.90 -16.93
C ASP A 64 14.42 -1.64 -17.22
N GLY A 65 14.72 -0.53 -16.55
CA GLY A 65 14.00 0.74 -16.69
C GLY A 65 12.77 0.90 -15.80
N PHE A 66 12.43 -0.11 -15.00
CA PHE A 66 11.36 -0.06 -14.01
C PHE A 66 11.89 0.21 -12.61
N SER A 67 11.13 1.02 -11.86
CA SER A 67 11.38 1.27 -10.45
C SER A 67 10.89 0.11 -9.60
N ALA A 68 11.62 -0.23 -8.56
CA ALA A 68 11.22 -1.20 -7.56
C ALA A 68 11.78 -0.81 -6.19
N GLU A 69 11.24 -1.40 -5.14
CA GLU A 69 11.68 -1.17 -3.77
C GLU A 69 11.99 -2.49 -3.07
N TRP A 70 13.20 -2.60 -2.53
CA TRP A 70 13.58 -3.65 -1.60
C TRP A 70 13.09 -3.29 -0.20
N ILE A 71 12.40 -4.22 0.43
CA ILE A 71 12.07 -4.19 1.86
C ILE A 71 12.83 -5.35 2.51
N ILE A 72 13.87 -5.01 3.26
CA ILE A 72 14.80 -5.98 3.84
C ILE A 72 14.63 -5.97 5.36
N PRO A 73 14.42 -7.14 6.01
CA PRO A 73 14.44 -7.23 7.46
C PRO A 73 15.88 -7.15 7.97
N ASP A 74 16.10 -6.54 9.15
CA ASP A 74 17.45 -6.43 9.76
C ASP A 74 18.12 -7.80 9.94
N HIS A 75 17.32 -8.81 10.29
CA HIS A 75 17.76 -10.20 10.42
C HIS A 75 16.82 -11.10 9.61
N GLY A 76 17.32 -11.66 8.52
CA GLY A 76 16.54 -12.51 7.65
C GLY A 76 17.38 -13.36 6.70
N ARG A 77 16.67 -14.23 5.99
CA ARG A 77 17.21 -15.13 4.99
C ARG A 77 17.68 -14.34 3.77
N LYS A 78 18.88 -14.66 3.28
CA LYS A 78 19.47 -14.05 2.07
C LYS A 78 19.44 -14.97 0.85
N ASP A 79 19.02 -16.21 1.04
CA ASP A 79 18.91 -17.25 -0.01
C ASP A 79 17.56 -17.23 -0.75
N LYS A 80 16.62 -16.37 -0.33
CA LYS A 80 15.26 -16.29 -0.85
C LYS A 80 14.83 -14.84 -0.99
N VAL A 81 13.91 -14.59 -1.91
CA VAL A 81 13.27 -13.30 -2.13
C VAL A 81 11.79 -13.47 -2.38
N ILE A 82 10.98 -12.53 -1.90
CA ILE A 82 9.57 -12.39 -2.26
C ILE A 82 9.48 -11.35 -3.39
N LEU A 83 9.06 -11.74 -4.58
CA LEU A 83 8.64 -10.79 -5.60
C LEU A 83 7.16 -10.44 -5.37
N TYR A 84 6.88 -9.16 -5.14
CA TYR A 84 5.55 -8.68 -4.80
C TYR A 84 5.01 -7.70 -5.84
N PHE A 85 3.87 -8.04 -6.42
CA PHE A 85 3.05 -7.14 -7.23
C PHE A 85 1.89 -6.65 -6.39
N TYR A 86 1.74 -5.34 -6.29
CA TYR A 86 0.65 -4.76 -5.54
C TYR A 86 -0.70 -4.88 -6.25
N GLY A 87 -1.78 -4.56 -5.53
CA GLY A 87 -3.13 -4.55 -6.09
C GLY A 87 -3.53 -3.17 -6.60
N GLY A 88 -4.79 -3.03 -7.03
CA GLY A 88 -5.32 -1.76 -7.55
C GLY A 88 -5.84 -1.86 -8.99
N GLY A 89 -6.16 -3.07 -9.44
CA GLY A 89 -6.81 -3.30 -10.73
C GLY A 89 -5.97 -2.87 -11.93
N LEU A 90 -4.64 -2.86 -11.80
CA LEU A 90 -3.67 -2.38 -12.79
C LEU A 90 -3.78 -0.89 -13.14
N VAL A 91 -4.62 -0.14 -12.41
CA VAL A 91 -4.93 1.25 -12.73
C VAL A 91 -4.50 2.19 -11.61
N ILE A 92 -4.45 1.74 -10.35
CA ILE A 92 -4.08 2.55 -9.20
C ILE A 92 -3.12 1.80 -8.27
N GLY A 93 -2.50 2.55 -7.35
CA GLY A 93 -1.58 2.02 -6.35
C GLY A 93 -0.12 2.30 -6.73
N SER A 94 0.74 2.08 -5.74
CA SER A 94 2.19 2.23 -5.84
C SER A 94 2.89 1.29 -4.89
N ALA A 95 4.19 1.07 -5.09
CA ALA A 95 5.04 0.34 -4.15
C ALA A 95 4.94 0.94 -2.74
N LYS A 96 4.97 2.28 -2.67
CA LYS A 96 4.82 3.07 -1.43
C LYS A 96 3.53 2.75 -0.67
N ALA A 97 2.39 2.72 -1.36
CA ALA A 97 1.09 2.44 -0.73
C ALA A 97 1.02 1.05 -0.07
N HIS A 98 1.83 0.11 -0.55
CA HIS A 98 1.79 -1.30 -0.15
C HIS A 98 2.90 -1.70 0.84
N ARG A 99 3.86 -0.81 1.13
CA ARG A 99 4.96 -1.07 2.09
C ARG A 99 4.48 -1.66 3.41
N GLY A 100 3.40 -1.11 3.98
CA GLY A 100 2.87 -1.59 5.27
C GLY A 100 2.29 -3.01 5.23
N ILE A 101 1.77 -3.44 4.08
CA ILE A 101 1.29 -4.82 3.86
C ILE A 101 2.49 -5.74 3.66
N VAL A 102 3.41 -5.36 2.76
CA VAL A 102 4.60 -6.15 2.43
C VAL A 102 5.50 -6.35 3.65
N ALA A 103 5.67 -5.32 4.48
CA ALA A 103 6.42 -5.42 5.73
C ALA A 103 5.88 -6.51 6.68
N LYS A 104 4.57 -6.79 6.67
CA LYS A 104 4.00 -7.90 7.46
C LYS A 104 4.41 -9.26 6.90
N PHE A 105 4.46 -9.41 5.57
CA PHE A 105 4.96 -10.63 4.94
C PHE A 105 6.44 -10.83 5.20
N VAL A 106 7.25 -9.78 5.05
CA VAL A 106 8.68 -9.80 5.37
C VAL A 106 8.89 -10.16 6.84
N LYS A 107 8.14 -9.53 7.76
CA LYS A 107 8.19 -9.84 9.20
C LYS A 107 7.85 -11.31 9.50
N GLY A 108 6.77 -11.81 8.92
CA GLY A 108 6.27 -13.15 9.20
C GLY A 108 7.12 -14.26 8.58
N SER A 109 7.80 -13.98 7.47
CA SER A 109 8.62 -14.95 6.74
C SER A 109 10.11 -14.87 7.06
N GLY A 110 10.60 -13.71 7.51
CA GLY A 110 12.03 -13.43 7.61
C GLY A 110 12.72 -13.34 6.24
N VAL A 111 11.98 -13.20 5.15
CA VAL A 111 12.49 -13.13 3.77
C VAL A 111 12.28 -11.72 3.24
N GLY A 112 13.33 -11.12 2.67
CA GLY A 112 13.23 -9.80 2.03
C GLY A 112 12.30 -9.82 0.80
N ALA A 113 11.67 -8.68 0.52
CA ALA A 113 10.75 -8.53 -0.59
C ALA A 113 11.19 -7.45 -1.57
N VAL A 114 11.03 -7.71 -2.86
CA VAL A 114 11.09 -6.71 -3.93
C VAL A 114 9.65 -6.36 -4.29
N VAL A 115 9.28 -5.10 -4.11
CA VAL A 115 8.00 -4.54 -4.53
C VAL A 115 8.20 -3.85 -5.86
N PHE A 116 7.67 -4.44 -6.92
CA PHE A 116 7.85 -3.92 -8.27
C PHE A 116 6.86 -2.80 -8.55
N ASP A 117 7.34 -1.66 -9.06
CA ASP A 117 6.51 -0.53 -9.46
C ASP A 117 6.20 -0.62 -10.95
N TYR A 118 5.05 -1.20 -11.26
CA TYR A 118 4.61 -1.45 -12.64
C TYR A 118 3.63 -0.37 -13.17
N SER A 119 3.36 0.66 -12.36
CA SER A 119 2.43 1.75 -12.67
C SER A 119 3.03 2.88 -13.50
#